data_AF-A0A0E0AVQ9-F1
#
_entry.id   AF-A0A0E0AVQ9-F1
#
_cell.length_a   1.000
_cell.length_b   1.000
_cell.length_c   1.000
_cell.angle_alpha   90.00
_cell.angle_beta   90.00
_cell.angle_gamma   90.00
#
_symmetry.space_group_name_H-M   'P 1'
#
loop_
_entity.id
_entity.type
_entity.pdbx_description
1 polymer ?
#
loop_
_entity_poly.entity_id
_entity_poly.type
_entity_poly.pdbx_seq_one_letter_code
_entity_poly.pdbx_strand_id
1 'polypeptide(L)'
;MASHLTRALLSSPPSYAAAAATASAAAALLSSTSPLPAARFLQLHAHLLRTGLLLLPLAPTAASAFLSLAAASLPSHRALPVLLHHLALAPEILPSTFRLNAILRSLRGPDALRFLRRARALGRRGNAFSLSIVLGHCRALAHARQLHANVVAEGHSPDALLATSLVSSYAACGDGDSARKVFDEMPVRDTVAWNVLITCYTRNRRTKDALKLFDAMRGGENGAEPDDVTCILLLQACTSLSALDFGEKVWEYAVDHGYGGELKVRNSLITMYTKCGCVDKAYQVFCETPKKSVVTWSAMISGLASNGFGKDAISAFEEMGRSGVAPDEQTFTGVLSACSHSGLVDEGFKFFDIMCYEYQLKPNVHHYGCMVDLMGRAGLLDQAYELVVKDMRVAPDATIWRTLLGACRIHGHIDLGERVINHLIELKAQQAGDYVLLLNTYAAVEDWGKVAEVRKLMKEKGIQTTPGCTTVELNGEIHEFIAADASHPRKAEIYEKLDEINKHLRIAGYVPNVSSELHDLDSEGKECALAYHSEKLAIAFALLVTPQHRPIRLAKNLRVCVDCHNFTKVFSGVYHRLVIVRDRTRFHHFKEFQCSCNDYW
;
A
#
# COMPACT_ATOMS: atom_id res chain seq x y z
N MET A 1 -35.27 18.49 23.01
CA MET A 1 -35.87 17.79 21.85
C MET A 1 -36.11 16.30 22.08
N ALA A 2 -35.10 15.49 22.43
CA ALA A 2 -35.29 14.05 22.69
C ALA A 2 -36.32 13.72 23.79
N SER A 3 -36.40 14.52 24.87
CA SER A 3 -37.41 14.34 25.94
C SER A 3 -38.84 14.70 25.52
N HIS A 4 -39.01 15.59 24.54
CA HIS A 4 -40.33 15.94 24.00
C HIS A 4 -40.89 14.84 23.09
N LEU A 5 -40.00 14.15 22.36
CA LEU A 5 -40.33 13.02 21.49
C LEU A 5 -40.89 11.84 22.29
N THR A 6 -40.27 11.53 23.43
CA THR A 6 -40.76 10.49 24.35
C THR A 6 -42.10 10.87 24.95
N ARG A 7 -42.30 12.15 25.32
CA ARG A 7 -43.53 12.64 25.95
C ARG A 7 -44.73 12.69 24.99
N ALA A 8 -44.49 12.97 23.71
CA ALA A 8 -45.53 13.05 22.68
C ALA A 8 -46.04 11.67 22.19
N LEU A 9 -45.21 10.62 22.28
CA LEU A 9 -45.57 9.26 21.85
C LEU A 9 -46.22 8.41 22.97
N LEU A 10 -46.39 8.96 24.18
CA LEU A 10 -46.87 8.27 25.38
C LEU A 10 -48.39 8.38 25.65
N SER A 11 -49.19 9.02 24.78
CA SER A 11 -50.65 9.14 24.96
C SER A 11 -51.44 7.99 24.29
N SER A 12 -52.52 7.54 24.96
CA SER A 12 -53.42 6.40 24.70
C SER A 12 -53.96 6.26 23.25
N PRO A 13 -54.44 5.06 22.82
CA PRO A 13 -54.69 4.79 21.40
C PRO A 13 -55.88 5.61 20.89
N PRO A 14 -55.79 6.25 19.71
CA PRO A 14 -56.83 7.17 19.28
C PRO A 14 -57.83 6.50 18.33
N SER A 15 -58.99 7.15 18.12
CA SER A 15 -59.86 6.86 16.98
C SER A 15 -59.09 7.01 15.65
N TYR A 16 -59.60 6.41 14.57
CA TYR A 16 -58.93 6.34 13.25
C TYR A 16 -58.34 7.69 12.76
N ALA A 17 -59.02 8.81 13.04
CA ALA A 17 -58.57 10.16 12.71
C ALA A 17 -57.39 10.66 13.58
N ALA A 18 -57.39 10.35 14.87
CA ALA A 18 -56.32 10.76 15.77
C ALA A 18 -55.08 9.84 15.68
N ALA A 19 -55.23 8.60 15.18
CA ALA A 19 -54.12 7.72 14.80
C ALA A 19 -53.34 8.26 13.58
N ALA A 20 -54.03 8.87 12.61
CA ALA A 20 -53.40 9.52 11.47
C ALA A 20 -52.61 10.79 11.87
N ALA A 21 -53.17 11.61 12.76
CA ALA A 21 -52.51 12.82 13.28
C ALA A 21 -51.25 12.50 14.10
N THR A 22 -51.32 11.47 14.95
CA THR A 22 -50.16 10.99 15.74
C THR A 22 -49.08 10.37 14.86
N ALA A 23 -49.43 9.61 13.81
CA ALA A 23 -48.49 9.07 12.84
C ALA A 23 -47.76 10.18 12.05
N SER A 24 -48.48 11.22 11.63
CA SER A 24 -47.91 12.37 10.91
C SER A 24 -46.94 13.17 11.79
N ALA A 25 -47.32 13.45 13.05
CA ALA A 25 -46.45 14.12 14.03
C ALA A 25 -45.19 13.29 14.34
N ALA A 26 -45.33 11.97 14.49
CA ALA A 26 -44.20 11.06 14.67
C ALA A 26 -43.25 11.07 13.45
N ALA A 27 -43.78 11.09 12.23
CA ALA A 27 -42.98 11.16 11.01
C ALA A 27 -42.18 12.47 10.90
N ALA A 28 -42.81 13.60 11.24
CA ALA A 28 -42.15 14.91 11.25
C ALA A 28 -41.01 14.94 12.28
N LEU A 29 -41.29 14.49 13.51
CA LEU A 29 -40.31 14.44 14.60
C LEU A 29 -39.12 13.53 14.24
N LEU A 30 -39.36 12.32 13.74
CA LEU A 30 -38.30 11.38 13.35
C LEU A 30 -37.46 11.92 12.19
N SER A 31 -38.09 12.60 11.22
CA SER A 31 -37.38 13.17 10.06
C SER A 31 -36.52 14.37 10.43
N SER A 32 -36.91 15.15 11.45
CA SER A 32 -36.14 16.30 11.95
C SER A 32 -35.11 15.94 13.04
N THR A 33 -35.02 14.67 13.44
CA THR A 33 -34.15 14.24 14.54
C THR A 33 -32.72 14.02 14.03
N SER A 34 -31.75 14.68 14.66
CA SER A 34 -30.32 14.42 14.45
C SER A 34 -29.92 13.01 14.92
N PRO A 35 -28.83 12.43 14.39
CA PRO A 35 -28.33 11.12 14.84
C PRO A 35 -28.21 11.04 16.37
N LEU A 36 -28.72 9.95 16.94
CA LEU A 36 -28.77 9.75 18.38
C LEU A 36 -27.63 8.86 18.85
N PRO A 37 -27.13 9.03 20.09
CA PRO A 37 -26.28 8.01 20.72
C PRO A 37 -26.98 6.66 20.76
N ALA A 38 -26.24 5.57 20.51
CA ALA A 38 -26.80 4.22 20.35
C ALA A 38 -27.73 3.79 21.50
N ALA A 39 -27.38 4.11 22.75
CA ALA A 39 -28.21 3.80 23.91
C ALA A 39 -29.59 4.48 23.87
N ARG A 40 -29.64 5.76 23.48
CA ARG A 40 -30.89 6.52 23.35
C ARG A 40 -31.73 6.04 22.16
N PHE A 41 -31.06 5.68 21.05
CA PHE A 41 -31.75 5.07 19.91
C PHE A 41 -32.42 3.75 20.30
N LEU A 42 -31.73 2.88 21.05
CA LEU A 42 -32.28 1.59 21.49
C LEU A 42 -33.47 1.75 22.45
N GLN A 43 -33.45 2.76 23.33
CA GLN A 43 -34.60 3.11 24.17
C GLN A 43 -35.81 3.55 23.34
N LEU A 44 -35.60 4.41 22.34
CA LEU A 44 -36.65 4.81 21.40
C LEU A 44 -37.20 3.61 20.62
N HIS A 45 -36.31 2.74 20.13
CA HIS A 45 -36.70 1.52 19.41
C HIS A 45 -37.54 0.57 20.27
N ALA A 46 -37.13 0.31 21.52
CA ALA A 46 -37.89 -0.53 22.45
C ALA A 46 -39.29 0.05 22.75
N HIS A 47 -39.38 1.38 22.88
CA HIS A 47 -40.66 2.06 23.07
C HIS A 47 -41.56 1.91 21.83
N LEU A 48 -41.04 2.13 20.63
CA LEU A 48 -41.77 2.00 19.37
C LEU A 48 -42.25 0.57 19.10
N LEU A 49 -41.46 -0.44 19.49
CA LEU A 49 -41.88 -1.84 19.45
C LEU A 49 -43.03 -2.14 20.42
N ARG A 50 -42.97 -1.60 21.65
CA ARG A 50 -43.99 -1.82 22.68
C ARG A 50 -45.33 -1.16 22.34
N THR A 51 -45.30 0.00 21.70
CA THR A 51 -46.51 0.75 21.34
C THR A 51 -47.09 0.36 19.98
N GLY A 52 -46.35 -0.38 19.15
CA GLY A 52 -46.79 -0.76 17.81
C GLY A 52 -46.94 0.42 16.84
N LEU A 53 -46.43 1.61 17.21
CA LEU A 53 -46.60 2.86 16.46
C LEU A 53 -46.10 2.79 15.01
N LEU A 54 -45.08 1.96 14.75
CA LEU A 54 -44.52 1.74 13.41
C LEU A 54 -45.27 0.70 12.57
N LEU A 55 -46.19 -0.07 13.19
CA LEU A 55 -46.98 -1.12 12.53
C LEU A 55 -48.38 -0.64 12.14
N LEU A 56 -48.74 0.61 12.46
CA LEU A 56 -50.02 1.20 12.09
C LEU A 56 -50.09 1.46 10.57
N PRO A 57 -51.20 1.10 9.88
CA PRO A 57 -51.36 1.27 8.42
C PRO A 57 -51.18 2.72 7.92
N LEU A 58 -51.34 3.71 8.81
CA LEU A 58 -51.31 5.15 8.51
C LEU A 58 -49.91 5.79 8.65
N ALA A 59 -48.85 5.03 8.93
CA ALA A 59 -47.52 5.57 9.27
C ALA A 59 -46.31 5.22 8.36
N PRO A 60 -46.44 5.04 7.03
CA PRO A 60 -45.32 4.61 6.19
C PRO A 60 -44.17 5.64 6.15
N THR A 61 -44.48 6.93 6.28
CA THR A 61 -43.49 8.01 6.36
C THR A 61 -42.72 8.02 7.68
N ALA A 62 -43.35 7.66 8.80
CA ALA A 62 -42.72 7.56 10.11
C ALA A 62 -41.77 6.36 10.20
N ALA A 63 -42.23 5.19 9.75
CA ALA A 63 -41.40 3.98 9.70
C ALA A 63 -40.21 4.14 8.74
N SER A 64 -40.40 4.74 7.57
CA SER A 64 -39.27 5.04 6.68
C SER A 64 -38.28 6.08 7.26
N ALA A 65 -38.75 7.03 8.06
CA ALA A 65 -37.89 8.02 8.74
C ALA A 65 -37.10 7.36 9.87
N PHE A 66 -37.75 6.47 10.63
CA PHE A 66 -37.13 5.65 11.66
C PHE A 66 -35.99 4.80 11.09
N LEU A 67 -36.18 4.14 9.93
CA LEU A 67 -35.12 3.36 9.28
C LEU A 67 -33.90 4.22 8.93
N SER A 68 -34.11 5.45 8.44
CA SER A 68 -33.01 6.38 8.12
C SER A 68 -32.27 6.81 9.38
N LEU A 69 -33.01 7.12 10.45
CA LEU A 69 -32.45 7.47 11.75
C LEU A 69 -31.67 6.30 12.37
N ALA A 70 -32.16 5.06 12.22
CA ALA A 70 -31.50 3.84 12.67
C ALA A 70 -30.14 3.66 12.01
N ALA A 71 -30.10 3.81 10.68
CA ALA A 71 -28.86 3.70 9.90
C ALA A 71 -27.84 4.79 10.28
N ALA A 72 -28.30 6.01 10.59
CA ALA A 72 -27.44 7.11 10.98
C ALA A 72 -26.98 7.07 12.46
N SER A 73 -27.76 6.46 13.35
CA SER A 73 -27.53 6.48 14.81
C SER A 73 -26.81 5.23 15.33
N LEU A 74 -26.80 4.14 14.56
CA LEU A 74 -26.21 2.87 14.97
C LEU A 74 -25.02 2.48 14.08
N PRO A 75 -24.00 1.82 14.64
CA PRO A 75 -23.01 1.11 13.83
C PRO A 75 -23.68 0.10 12.90
N SER A 76 -23.17 -0.08 11.68
CA SER A 76 -23.84 -0.86 10.62
C SER A 76 -24.23 -2.29 11.04
N HIS A 77 -23.37 -2.98 11.81
CA HIS A 77 -23.65 -4.32 12.32
C HIS A 77 -24.85 -4.39 13.29
N ARG A 78 -25.20 -3.28 13.96
CA ARG A 78 -26.41 -3.17 14.81
C ARG A 78 -27.59 -2.55 14.06
N ALA A 79 -27.32 -1.66 13.11
CA ALA A 79 -28.37 -1.06 12.28
C ALA A 79 -29.04 -2.11 11.40
N LEU A 80 -28.27 -2.97 10.73
CA LEU A 80 -28.80 -3.91 9.75
C LEU A 80 -29.90 -4.85 10.31
N PRO A 81 -29.74 -5.52 11.48
CA PRO A 81 -30.80 -6.34 12.05
C PRO A 81 -32.10 -5.56 12.32
N VAL A 82 -31.99 -4.33 12.82
CA VAL A 82 -33.15 -3.44 13.06
C VAL A 82 -33.85 -3.13 11.74
N LEU A 83 -33.08 -2.74 10.72
CA LEU A 83 -33.60 -2.43 9.40
C LEU A 83 -34.32 -3.63 8.76
N LEU A 84 -33.71 -4.81 8.81
CA LEU A 84 -34.26 -6.04 8.23
C LEU A 84 -35.51 -6.52 8.98
N HIS A 85 -35.53 -6.38 10.31
CA HIS A 85 -36.68 -6.73 11.15
C HIS A 85 -37.92 -5.92 10.77
N HIS A 86 -37.79 -4.59 10.69
CA HIS A 86 -38.92 -3.72 10.34
C HIS A 86 -39.37 -3.91 8.89
N LEU A 87 -38.46 -4.17 7.95
CA LEU A 87 -38.83 -4.56 6.57
C LEU A 87 -39.52 -5.92 6.48
N ALA A 88 -39.31 -6.83 7.45
CA ALA A 88 -40.00 -8.11 7.49
C ALA A 88 -41.42 -8.00 8.08
N LEU A 89 -41.61 -7.15 9.07
CA LEU A 89 -42.91 -6.93 9.72
C LEU A 89 -43.88 -6.11 8.86
N ALA A 90 -43.36 -5.16 8.07
CA ALA A 90 -44.18 -4.27 7.26
C ALA A 90 -43.61 -4.13 5.83
N PRO A 91 -43.76 -5.16 4.98
CA PRO A 91 -43.19 -5.17 3.63
C PRO A 91 -43.74 -4.08 2.70
N GLU A 92 -44.94 -3.55 2.99
CA GLU A 92 -45.55 -2.44 2.24
C GLU A 92 -44.87 -1.08 2.54
N ILE A 93 -44.14 -0.97 3.66
CA ILE A 93 -43.48 0.26 4.09
C ILE A 93 -42.05 0.33 3.55
N LEU A 94 -41.93 0.35 2.22
CA LEU A 94 -40.65 0.47 1.55
C LEU A 94 -40.15 1.92 1.55
N PRO A 95 -38.90 2.19 2.00
CA PRO A 95 -38.32 3.52 1.93
C PRO A 95 -38.40 4.10 0.52
N SER A 96 -38.61 5.41 0.40
CA SER A 96 -38.44 6.11 -0.87
C SER A 96 -37.00 5.96 -1.38
N THR A 97 -36.78 6.10 -2.69
CA THR A 97 -35.43 5.98 -3.29
C THR A 97 -34.42 6.92 -2.63
N PHE A 98 -34.83 8.15 -2.27
CA PHE A 98 -34.00 9.09 -1.53
C PHE A 98 -33.55 8.55 -0.17
N ARG A 99 -34.49 8.01 0.62
CA ARG A 99 -34.19 7.45 1.95
C ARG A 99 -33.42 6.14 1.87
N LEU A 100 -33.69 5.31 0.85
CA LEU A 100 -32.88 4.16 0.52
C LEU A 100 -31.41 4.58 0.30
N ASN A 101 -31.16 5.61 -0.51
CA ASN A 101 -29.81 6.12 -0.77
C ASN A 101 -29.12 6.66 0.50
N ALA A 102 -29.87 7.33 1.38
CA ALA A 102 -29.35 7.78 2.67
C ALA A 102 -28.96 6.61 3.58
N ILE A 103 -29.82 5.57 3.68
CA ILE A 103 -29.53 4.36 4.45
C ILE A 103 -28.30 3.64 3.90
N LEU A 104 -28.22 3.45 2.58
CA LEU A 104 -27.09 2.75 1.95
C LEU A 104 -25.75 3.43 2.21
N ARG A 105 -25.70 4.76 2.27
CA ARG A 105 -24.47 5.51 2.60
C ARG A 105 -24.02 5.34 4.05
N SER A 106 -24.97 5.18 4.98
CA SER A 106 -24.67 5.02 6.40
C SER A 106 -24.27 3.58 6.78
N LEU A 107 -24.48 2.62 5.86
CA LEU A 107 -24.11 1.22 6.06
C LEU A 107 -22.73 0.91 5.49
N ARG A 108 -21.97 0.05 6.19
CA ARG A 108 -20.75 -0.56 5.65
C ARG A 108 -21.08 -1.53 4.52
N GLY A 109 -20.13 -1.72 3.60
CA GLY A 109 -20.32 -2.42 2.33
C GLY A 109 -21.14 -3.72 2.34
N PRO A 110 -20.76 -4.74 3.13
CA PRO A 110 -21.51 -6.00 3.18
C PRO A 110 -22.95 -5.81 3.65
N ASP A 111 -23.17 -4.90 4.60
CA ASP A 111 -24.48 -4.62 5.17
C ASP A 111 -25.36 -3.82 4.21
N ALA A 112 -24.78 -2.84 3.50
CA ALA A 112 -25.45 -2.08 2.45
C ALA A 112 -25.96 -3.01 1.33
N LEU A 113 -25.13 -3.97 0.89
CA LEU A 113 -25.51 -4.95 -0.12
C LEU A 113 -26.64 -5.87 0.37
N ARG A 114 -26.56 -6.37 1.61
CA ARG A 114 -27.61 -7.21 2.21
C ARG A 114 -28.93 -6.45 2.33
N PHE A 115 -28.88 -5.20 2.79
CA PHE A 115 -30.05 -4.34 2.89
C PHE A 115 -30.68 -4.09 1.52
N LEU A 116 -29.87 -3.74 0.50
CA LEU A 116 -30.36 -3.54 -0.86
C LEU A 116 -30.99 -4.82 -1.43
N ARG A 117 -30.38 -6.00 -1.23
CA ARG A 117 -30.96 -7.28 -1.66
C ARG A 117 -32.34 -7.52 -1.04
N ARG A 118 -32.52 -7.23 0.26
CA ARG A 118 -33.82 -7.36 0.91
C ARG A 118 -34.84 -6.36 0.36
N ALA A 119 -34.46 -5.09 0.21
CA ALA A 119 -35.33 -4.07 -0.37
C ALA A 119 -35.78 -4.44 -1.79
N ARG A 120 -34.87 -5.00 -2.60
CA ARG A 120 -35.13 -5.51 -3.95
C ARG A 120 -36.12 -6.67 -3.95
N ALA A 121 -35.95 -7.65 -3.05
CA ALA A 121 -36.86 -8.78 -2.90
C ALA A 121 -38.29 -8.36 -2.52
N LEU A 122 -38.44 -7.22 -1.86
CA LEU A 122 -39.72 -6.62 -1.50
C LEU A 122 -40.29 -5.67 -2.57
N GLY A 123 -39.55 -5.41 -3.66
CA GLY A 123 -40.01 -4.60 -4.79
C GLY A 123 -39.39 -3.21 -4.92
N ARG A 124 -38.53 -2.76 -3.98
CA ARG A 124 -37.78 -1.50 -4.12
C ARG A 124 -36.41 -1.76 -4.74
N ARG A 125 -36.33 -1.58 -6.07
CA ARG A 125 -35.11 -1.87 -6.84
C ARG A 125 -33.95 -0.90 -6.62
N GLY A 126 -34.27 0.38 -6.37
CA GLY A 126 -33.31 1.49 -6.36
C GLY A 126 -33.20 2.15 -7.74
N ASN A 127 -32.32 3.15 -7.85
CA ASN A 127 -31.94 3.76 -9.13
C ASN A 127 -30.43 3.58 -9.40
N ALA A 128 -29.94 4.09 -10.53
CA ALA A 128 -28.52 4.11 -10.89
C ALA A 128 -27.63 4.59 -9.72
N PHE A 129 -28.08 5.62 -9.00
CA PHE A 129 -27.38 6.16 -7.84
C PHE A 129 -27.36 5.23 -6.61
N SER A 130 -28.45 4.50 -6.36
CA SER A 130 -28.46 3.45 -5.33
C SER A 130 -27.40 2.39 -5.61
N LEU A 131 -27.29 1.98 -6.90
CA LEU A 131 -26.35 0.97 -7.34
C LEU A 131 -24.90 1.47 -7.29
N SER A 132 -24.63 2.73 -7.66
CA SER A 132 -23.30 3.33 -7.58
C SER A 132 -22.77 3.36 -6.14
N ILE A 133 -23.61 3.72 -5.17
CA ILE A 133 -23.25 3.68 -3.74
C ILE A 133 -22.82 2.28 -3.33
N VAL A 134 -23.58 1.23 -3.66
CA VAL A 134 -23.25 -0.14 -3.24
C VAL A 134 -22.04 -0.70 -4.00
N LEU A 135 -21.89 -0.38 -5.28
CA LEU A 135 -20.74 -0.77 -6.10
C LEU A 135 -19.41 -0.26 -5.52
N GLY A 136 -19.38 0.98 -5.01
CA GLY A 136 -18.20 1.58 -4.37
C GLY A 136 -17.68 0.79 -3.16
N HIS A 137 -18.55 0.01 -2.52
CA HIS A 137 -18.21 -0.80 -1.36
C HIS A 137 -17.93 -2.28 -1.69
N CYS A 138 -18.09 -2.69 -2.94
CA CYS A 138 -17.84 -4.07 -3.32
C CYS A 138 -16.33 -4.35 -3.36
N ARG A 139 -15.96 -5.47 -2.74
CA ARG A 139 -14.59 -6.01 -2.70
C ARG A 139 -14.54 -7.47 -3.15
N ALA A 140 -15.68 -8.03 -3.53
CA ALA A 140 -15.82 -9.39 -4.01
C ALA A 140 -16.38 -9.39 -5.43
N LEU A 141 -15.69 -10.08 -6.33
CA LEU A 141 -16.00 -10.06 -7.77
C LEU A 141 -17.42 -10.56 -8.08
N ALA A 142 -17.89 -11.58 -7.33
CA ALA A 142 -19.25 -12.09 -7.48
C ALA A 142 -20.32 -11.02 -7.20
N HIS A 143 -20.09 -10.14 -6.22
CA HIS A 143 -21.01 -9.06 -5.89
C HIS A 143 -21.00 -7.96 -6.94
N ALA A 144 -19.82 -7.57 -7.43
CA ALA A 144 -19.69 -6.60 -8.51
C ALA A 144 -20.41 -7.08 -9.78
N ARG A 145 -20.20 -8.34 -10.19
CA ARG A 145 -20.89 -8.96 -11.35
C ARG A 145 -22.39 -9.02 -11.17
N GLN A 146 -22.89 -9.38 -9.98
CA GLN A 146 -24.32 -9.42 -9.71
C GLN A 146 -24.96 -8.03 -9.80
N LEU A 147 -24.31 -6.99 -9.26
CA LEU A 147 -24.82 -5.62 -9.35
C LEU A 147 -24.75 -5.09 -10.77
N HIS A 148 -23.69 -5.39 -11.52
CA HIS A 148 -23.58 -5.02 -12.92
C HIS A 148 -24.68 -5.71 -13.76
N ALA A 149 -24.96 -6.99 -13.53
CA ALA A 149 -26.07 -7.68 -14.17
C ALA A 149 -27.44 -7.02 -13.85
N ASN A 150 -27.63 -6.53 -12.62
CA ASN A 150 -28.83 -5.77 -12.26
C ASN A 150 -28.91 -4.43 -13.02
N VAL A 151 -27.80 -3.72 -13.18
CA VAL A 151 -27.74 -2.47 -13.98
C VAL A 151 -28.26 -2.72 -15.38
N VAL A 152 -27.76 -3.76 -16.04
CA VAL A 152 -28.14 -4.14 -17.41
C VAL A 152 -29.59 -4.63 -17.48
N ALA A 153 -29.98 -5.57 -16.62
CA ALA A 153 -31.32 -6.17 -16.64
C ALA A 153 -32.46 -5.18 -16.33
N GLU A 154 -32.15 -4.10 -15.60
CA GLU A 154 -33.11 -3.04 -15.28
C GLU A 154 -33.10 -1.88 -16.28
N GLY A 155 -32.24 -1.93 -17.31
CA GLY A 155 -32.14 -0.89 -18.32
C GLY A 155 -31.61 0.44 -17.79
N HIS A 156 -30.82 0.43 -16.71
CA HIS A 156 -30.15 1.66 -16.27
C HIS A 156 -29.04 1.98 -17.27
N SER A 157 -29.24 3.01 -18.10
CA SER A 157 -28.16 3.54 -18.93
C SER A 157 -27.06 4.06 -18.00
N PRO A 158 -25.82 3.56 -18.10
CA PRO A 158 -24.74 3.99 -17.23
C PRO A 158 -24.40 5.46 -17.51
N ASP A 159 -24.79 6.34 -16.59
CA ASP A 159 -24.26 7.69 -16.53
C ASP A 159 -22.78 7.65 -16.11
N ALA A 160 -22.07 8.78 -16.24
CA ALA A 160 -20.63 8.85 -15.94
C ALA A 160 -20.33 8.36 -14.51
N LEU A 161 -21.20 8.63 -13.54
CA LEU A 161 -21.04 8.23 -12.15
C LEU A 161 -21.19 6.70 -11.96
N LEU A 162 -22.24 6.10 -12.52
CA LEU A 162 -22.49 4.66 -12.42
C LEU A 162 -21.41 3.87 -13.16
N ALA A 163 -21.02 4.32 -14.36
CA ALA A 163 -19.93 3.73 -15.12
C ALA A 163 -18.61 3.78 -14.34
N THR A 164 -18.23 4.95 -13.81
CA THR A 164 -17.03 5.10 -12.97
C THR A 164 -17.08 4.21 -11.74
N SER A 165 -18.26 4.07 -11.11
CA SER A 165 -18.45 3.20 -9.96
C SER A 165 -18.30 1.71 -10.31
N LEU A 166 -18.76 1.29 -11.49
CA LEU A 166 -18.55 -0.07 -12.01
C LEU A 166 -17.06 -0.34 -12.27
N VAL A 167 -16.37 0.57 -12.98
CA VAL A 167 -14.91 0.47 -13.22
C VAL A 167 -14.16 0.36 -11.89
N SER A 168 -14.45 1.24 -10.93
CA SER A 168 -13.83 1.22 -9.61
C SER A 168 -14.15 -0.07 -8.83
N SER A 169 -15.34 -0.65 -9.00
CA SER A 169 -15.75 -1.87 -8.32
C SER A 169 -14.98 -3.08 -8.84
N TYR A 170 -14.91 -3.24 -10.17
CA TYR A 170 -14.11 -4.28 -10.81
C TYR A 170 -12.62 -4.13 -10.50
N ALA A 171 -12.12 -2.89 -10.52
CA ALA A 171 -10.76 -2.55 -10.13
C ALA A 171 -10.43 -3.02 -8.70
N ALA A 172 -11.30 -2.68 -7.75
CA ALA A 172 -11.13 -3.08 -6.35
C ALA A 172 -11.25 -4.60 -6.11
N CYS A 173 -11.84 -5.34 -7.06
CA CYS A 173 -11.93 -6.80 -7.03
C CYS A 173 -10.77 -7.51 -7.77
N GLY A 174 -9.81 -6.77 -8.35
CA GLY A 174 -8.69 -7.34 -9.10
C GLY A 174 -8.99 -7.70 -10.56
N ASP A 175 -10.19 -7.41 -11.08
CA ASP A 175 -10.60 -7.74 -12.46
C ASP A 175 -10.43 -6.52 -13.37
N GLY A 176 -9.17 -6.20 -13.69
CA GLY A 176 -8.80 -5.04 -14.51
C GLY A 176 -9.32 -5.11 -15.96
N ASP A 177 -9.51 -6.31 -16.49
CA ASP A 177 -10.03 -6.50 -17.85
C ASP A 177 -11.52 -6.18 -17.95
N SER A 178 -12.32 -6.61 -16.98
CA SER A 178 -13.74 -6.20 -16.90
C SER A 178 -13.87 -4.70 -16.64
N ALA A 179 -13.01 -4.13 -15.80
CA ALA A 179 -12.95 -2.68 -15.59
C ALA A 179 -12.68 -1.93 -16.90
N ARG A 180 -11.75 -2.43 -17.73
CA ARG A 180 -11.43 -1.87 -19.04
C ARG A 180 -12.60 -1.94 -20.02
N LYS A 181 -13.30 -3.08 -20.09
CA LYS A 181 -14.48 -3.23 -20.96
C LYS A 181 -15.57 -2.21 -20.65
N VAL A 182 -15.90 -2.06 -19.36
CA VAL A 182 -16.89 -1.06 -18.92
C VAL A 182 -16.44 0.35 -19.30
N PHE A 183 -15.15 0.65 -19.15
CA PHE A 183 -14.58 1.94 -19.52
C PHE A 183 -14.64 2.21 -21.05
N ASP A 184 -14.38 1.19 -21.86
CA ASP A 184 -14.46 1.29 -23.32
C ASP A 184 -15.91 1.49 -23.80
N GLU A 185 -16.91 1.00 -23.06
CA GLU A 185 -18.33 1.20 -23.35
C GLU A 185 -18.87 2.56 -22.86
N MET A 186 -18.08 3.36 -22.14
CA MET A 186 -18.51 4.67 -21.65
C MET A 186 -18.76 5.66 -22.80
N PRO A 187 -19.93 6.32 -22.84
CA PRO A 187 -20.24 7.30 -23.89
C PRO A 187 -19.38 8.56 -23.77
N VAL A 188 -19.03 8.95 -22.54
CA VAL A 188 -18.13 10.06 -22.23
C VAL A 188 -17.12 9.59 -21.20
N ARG A 189 -15.83 9.77 -21.49
CA ARG A 189 -14.72 9.38 -20.63
C ARG A 189 -14.07 10.64 -20.07
N ASP A 190 -14.62 11.13 -18.97
CA ASP A 190 -14.07 12.28 -18.26
C ASP A 190 -12.78 11.94 -17.51
N THR A 191 -12.07 12.96 -17.03
CA THR A 191 -10.81 12.80 -16.30
C THR A 191 -10.93 11.88 -15.08
N VAL A 192 -12.08 11.86 -14.42
CA VAL A 192 -12.34 10.99 -13.26
C VAL A 192 -12.34 9.52 -13.69
N ALA A 193 -13.02 9.17 -14.78
CA ALA A 193 -13.04 7.81 -15.31
C ALA A 193 -11.63 7.32 -15.69
N TRP A 194 -10.83 8.18 -16.36
CA TRP A 194 -9.44 7.89 -16.68
C TRP A 194 -8.59 7.66 -15.43
N ASN A 195 -8.70 8.54 -14.43
CA ASN A 195 -7.97 8.44 -13.17
C ASN A 195 -8.33 7.15 -12.38
N VAL A 196 -9.58 6.71 -12.44
CA VAL A 196 -9.99 5.42 -11.86
C VAL A 196 -9.36 4.24 -12.62
N LEU A 197 -9.27 4.30 -13.95
CA LEU A 197 -8.62 3.25 -14.74
C LEU A 197 -7.10 3.19 -14.51
N ILE A 198 -6.42 4.35 -14.44
CA ILE A 198 -4.99 4.44 -14.10
C ILE A 198 -4.73 3.84 -12.72
N THR A 199 -5.57 4.19 -11.73
CA THR A 199 -5.48 3.64 -10.37
C THR A 199 -5.72 2.12 -10.36
N CYS A 200 -6.69 1.64 -11.16
CA CYS A 200 -6.98 0.21 -11.33
C CYS A 200 -5.75 -0.56 -11.83
N TYR A 201 -5.16 -0.10 -12.94
CA TYR A 201 -4.01 -0.75 -13.55
C TYR A 201 -2.79 -0.74 -12.62
N THR A 202 -2.55 0.39 -11.94
CA THR A 202 -1.46 0.50 -10.96
C THR A 202 -1.63 -0.48 -9.79
N ARG A 203 -2.84 -0.60 -9.23
CA ARG A 203 -3.13 -1.55 -8.12
C ARG A 203 -3.04 -3.01 -8.54
N ASN A 204 -3.43 -3.33 -9.77
CA ASN A 204 -3.42 -4.70 -10.30
C ASN A 204 -2.07 -5.09 -10.91
N ARG A 205 -0.96 -4.41 -10.54
CA ARG A 205 0.40 -4.65 -11.03
C ARG A 205 0.54 -4.56 -12.56
N ARG A 206 -0.40 -3.90 -13.24
CA ARG A 206 -0.39 -3.60 -14.67
C ARG A 206 0.14 -2.19 -14.91
N THR A 207 1.18 -1.81 -14.20
CA THR A 207 1.67 -0.43 -14.15
C THR A 207 2.13 0.06 -15.52
N LYS A 208 2.69 -0.80 -16.38
CA LYS A 208 3.03 -0.44 -17.77
C LYS A 208 1.80 -0.03 -18.58
N ASP A 209 0.69 -0.75 -18.42
CA ASP A 209 -0.57 -0.40 -19.07
C ASP A 209 -1.12 0.92 -18.53
N ALA A 210 -0.93 1.20 -17.23
CA ALA A 210 -1.33 2.47 -16.62
C ALA A 210 -0.59 3.65 -17.26
N LEU A 211 0.71 3.53 -17.51
CA LEU A 211 1.50 4.58 -18.17
C LEU A 211 1.05 4.82 -19.62
N LYS A 212 0.70 3.76 -20.36
CA LYS A 212 0.17 3.89 -21.74
C LYS A 212 -1.15 4.66 -21.82
N LEU A 213 -1.92 4.71 -20.73
CA LEU A 213 -3.18 5.48 -20.71
C LEU A 213 -2.92 6.99 -20.80
N PHE A 214 -1.73 7.47 -20.44
CA PHE A 214 -1.38 8.88 -20.57
C PHE A 214 -1.44 9.35 -22.04
N ASP A 215 -0.77 8.62 -22.94
CA ASP A 215 -0.76 8.95 -24.37
C ASP A 215 -2.16 8.74 -24.99
N ALA A 216 -2.87 7.70 -24.56
CA ALA A 216 -4.24 7.43 -25.02
C ALA A 216 -5.23 8.54 -24.61
N MET A 217 -5.05 9.13 -23.42
CA MET A 217 -5.85 10.23 -22.93
C MET A 217 -5.55 11.52 -23.72
N ARG A 218 -4.28 11.78 -24.04
CA ARG A 218 -3.85 12.94 -24.84
C ARG A 218 -4.23 12.87 -26.33
N GLY A 219 -4.27 11.67 -26.90
CA GLY A 219 -4.46 11.47 -28.35
C GLY A 219 -5.90 11.25 -28.82
N GLY A 220 -6.88 11.21 -27.92
CA GLY A 220 -8.27 10.87 -28.27
C GLY A 220 -9.09 12.07 -28.75
N GLU A 221 -9.77 11.94 -29.90
CA GLU A 221 -10.67 12.97 -30.47
C GLU A 221 -11.87 13.35 -29.57
N ASN A 222 -12.14 12.57 -28.50
CA ASN A 222 -13.16 12.83 -27.47
C ASN A 222 -12.59 12.65 -26.04
N GLY A 223 -11.26 12.72 -25.88
CA GLY A 223 -10.57 12.49 -24.60
C GLY A 223 -10.58 13.73 -23.71
N ALA A 224 -10.66 13.53 -22.39
CA ALA A 224 -10.33 14.58 -21.43
C ALA A 224 -8.81 14.76 -21.36
N GLU A 225 -8.32 15.97 -21.08
CA GLU A 225 -6.89 16.20 -20.88
C GLU A 225 -6.44 15.74 -19.48
N PRO A 226 -5.22 15.17 -19.35
CA PRO A 226 -4.64 14.85 -18.05
C PRO A 226 -4.59 16.07 -17.12
N ASP A 227 -5.14 15.94 -15.92
CA ASP A 227 -5.13 16.98 -14.88
C ASP A 227 -3.99 16.78 -13.86
N ASP A 228 -3.94 17.63 -12.82
CA ASP A 228 -2.98 17.52 -11.73
C ASP A 228 -3.10 16.17 -11.00
N VAL A 229 -4.32 15.66 -10.82
CA VAL A 229 -4.58 14.35 -10.23
C VAL A 229 -4.05 13.22 -11.13
N THR A 230 -4.25 13.30 -12.44
CA THR A 230 -3.68 12.35 -13.40
C THR A 230 -2.15 12.34 -13.31
N CYS A 231 -1.52 13.51 -13.25
CA CYS A 231 -0.07 13.63 -13.10
C CYS A 231 0.42 12.96 -11.80
N ILE A 232 -0.26 13.20 -10.67
CA ILE A 232 0.06 12.55 -9.38
C ILE A 232 -0.02 11.03 -9.49
N LEU A 233 -1.08 10.49 -10.09
CA LEU A 233 -1.27 9.04 -10.23
C LEU A 233 -0.20 8.40 -11.11
N LEU A 234 0.18 9.07 -12.21
CA LEU A 234 1.22 8.59 -13.11
C LEU A 234 2.62 8.67 -12.48
N LEU A 235 2.94 9.73 -11.74
CA LEU A 235 4.18 9.83 -10.97
C LEU A 235 4.27 8.73 -9.91
N GLN A 236 3.16 8.42 -9.23
CA GLN A 236 3.08 7.29 -8.30
C GLN A 236 3.27 5.95 -9.01
N ALA A 237 2.69 5.75 -10.19
CA ALA A 237 2.92 4.55 -11.00
C ALA A 237 4.41 4.41 -11.38
N CYS A 238 5.09 5.49 -11.72
CA CYS A 238 6.53 5.48 -12.03
C CYS A 238 7.38 4.98 -10.86
N THR A 239 7.03 5.30 -9.61
CA THR A 239 7.76 4.85 -8.41
C THR A 239 7.81 3.31 -8.28
N SER A 240 6.80 2.63 -8.81
CA SER A 240 6.66 1.17 -8.73
C SER A 240 7.51 0.45 -9.78
N LEU A 241 7.69 1.06 -10.95
CA LEU A 241 8.50 0.52 -12.05
C LEU A 241 9.93 1.07 -12.06
N SER A 242 10.23 2.08 -11.24
CA SER A 242 11.46 2.89 -11.35
C SER A 242 11.61 3.56 -12.72
N ALA A 243 10.49 3.88 -13.37
CA ALA A 243 10.40 4.43 -14.73
C ALA A 243 10.70 5.93 -14.75
N LEU A 244 11.97 6.29 -14.54
CA LEU A 244 12.45 7.67 -14.43
C LEU A 244 12.10 8.51 -15.67
N ASP A 245 12.41 7.99 -16.86
CA ASP A 245 12.24 8.72 -18.13
C ASP A 245 10.75 9.06 -18.39
N PHE A 246 9.82 8.17 -18.00
CA PHE A 246 8.39 8.46 -18.09
C PHE A 246 7.95 9.48 -17.03
N GLY A 247 8.46 9.37 -15.80
CA GLY A 247 8.19 10.35 -14.75
C GLY A 247 8.62 11.77 -15.14
N GLU A 248 9.74 11.90 -15.86
CA GLU A 248 10.22 13.18 -16.39
C GLU A 248 9.30 13.74 -17.49
N LYS A 249 8.79 12.89 -18.39
CA LYS A 249 7.78 13.29 -19.39
C LYS A 249 6.48 13.80 -18.75
N VAL A 250 6.03 13.16 -17.67
CA VAL A 250 4.85 13.61 -16.92
C VAL A 250 5.11 14.95 -16.22
N TRP A 251 6.33 15.16 -15.71
CA TRP A 251 6.71 16.43 -15.09
C TRP A 251 6.77 17.57 -16.10
N GLU A 252 7.38 17.36 -17.27
CA GLU A 252 7.40 18.34 -18.37
C GLU A 252 5.98 18.74 -18.75
N TYR A 253 5.09 17.76 -18.98
CA TYR A 253 3.67 18.02 -19.23
C TYR A 253 3.02 18.84 -18.11
N ALA A 254 3.25 18.49 -16.85
CA ALA A 254 2.67 19.20 -15.72
C ALA A 254 3.13 20.67 -15.66
N VAL A 255 4.39 20.96 -16.00
CA VAL A 255 4.90 22.34 -16.08
C VAL A 255 4.22 23.08 -17.22
N ASP A 256 4.15 22.49 -18.41
CA ASP A 256 3.58 23.11 -19.61
C ASP A 256 2.08 23.46 -19.45
N HIS A 257 1.34 22.70 -18.65
CA HIS A 257 -0.10 22.88 -18.42
C HIS A 257 -0.40 23.64 -17.12
N GLY A 258 0.62 24.20 -16.45
CA GLY A 258 0.45 25.03 -15.25
C GLY A 258 0.29 24.28 -13.93
N TYR A 259 0.34 22.95 -13.94
CA TYR A 259 0.30 22.11 -12.73
C TYR A 259 1.64 22.05 -11.98
N GLY A 260 2.73 22.52 -12.59
CA GLY A 260 4.07 22.53 -11.99
C GLY A 260 4.19 23.36 -10.70
N GLY A 261 3.25 24.27 -10.43
CA GLY A 261 3.16 25.02 -9.16
C GLY A 261 2.45 24.27 -8.04
N GLU A 262 1.67 23.23 -8.36
CA GLU A 262 0.82 22.53 -7.39
C GLU A 262 1.64 21.71 -6.39
N LEU A 263 1.47 21.98 -5.11
CA LEU A 263 2.26 21.36 -4.04
C LEU A 263 2.14 19.83 -4.02
N LYS A 264 0.95 19.30 -4.34
CA LYS A 264 0.72 17.85 -4.39
C LYS A 264 1.46 17.17 -5.54
N VAL A 265 1.54 17.83 -6.70
CA VAL A 265 2.31 17.36 -7.86
C VAL A 265 3.79 17.34 -7.51
N ARG A 266 4.32 18.43 -6.92
CA ARG A 266 5.72 18.51 -6.46
C ARG A 266 6.07 17.45 -5.41
N ASN A 267 5.21 17.22 -4.42
CA ASN A 267 5.42 16.17 -3.41
C ASN A 267 5.47 14.76 -4.03
N SER A 268 4.63 14.53 -5.04
CA SER A 268 4.61 13.26 -5.79
C SER A 268 5.87 13.12 -6.65
N LEU A 269 6.38 14.22 -7.22
CA LEU A 269 7.61 14.26 -7.98
C LEU A 269 8.86 14.00 -7.12
N ILE A 270 8.96 14.61 -5.93
CA ILE A 270 10.02 14.31 -4.95
C ILE A 270 10.03 12.82 -4.61
N THR A 271 8.84 12.26 -4.35
CA THR A 271 8.68 10.82 -4.07
C THR A 271 9.09 9.97 -5.29
N MET A 272 8.71 10.38 -6.50
CA MET A 272 9.08 9.69 -7.74
C MET A 272 10.59 9.64 -7.92
N TYR A 273 11.28 10.79 -7.84
CA TYR A 273 12.73 10.84 -8.00
C TYR A 273 13.46 10.03 -6.93
N THR A 274 13.08 10.14 -5.65
CA THR A 274 13.70 9.36 -4.57
C THR A 274 13.47 7.86 -4.73
N LYS A 275 12.30 7.43 -5.22
CA LYS A 275 11.99 6.02 -5.54
C LYS A 275 12.51 5.55 -6.90
N CYS A 276 13.16 6.42 -7.67
CA CYS A 276 13.95 6.08 -8.86
C CYS A 276 15.47 6.23 -8.60
N GLY A 277 15.88 6.44 -7.35
CA GLY A 277 17.27 6.63 -6.96
C GLY A 277 17.91 7.91 -7.50
N CYS A 278 17.14 8.95 -7.83
CA CYS A 278 17.63 10.24 -8.33
C CYS A 278 17.47 11.33 -7.26
N VAL A 279 18.18 11.17 -6.15
CA VAL A 279 18.02 12.02 -4.96
C VAL A 279 18.37 13.48 -5.25
N ASP A 280 19.35 13.77 -6.11
CA ASP A 280 19.74 15.14 -6.46
C ASP A 280 18.59 15.92 -7.09
N LYS A 281 17.87 15.31 -8.05
CA LYS A 281 16.68 15.92 -8.69
C LYS A 281 15.54 16.08 -7.69
N ALA A 282 15.37 15.13 -6.76
CA ALA A 282 14.39 15.26 -5.70
C ALA A 282 14.68 16.45 -4.78
N TYR A 283 15.95 16.62 -4.41
CA TYR A 283 16.40 17.74 -3.58
C TYR A 283 16.24 19.08 -4.31
N GLN A 284 16.53 19.14 -5.61
CA GLN A 284 16.27 20.33 -6.43
C GLN A 284 14.80 20.76 -6.35
N VAL A 285 13.86 19.84 -6.65
CA VAL A 285 12.41 20.12 -6.57
C VAL A 285 12.00 20.54 -5.16
N PHE A 286 12.58 19.90 -4.14
CA PHE A 286 12.36 20.25 -2.75
C PHE A 286 12.80 21.69 -2.44
N CYS A 287 14.00 22.10 -2.84
CA CYS A 287 14.50 23.46 -2.67
C CYS A 287 13.62 24.48 -3.39
N GLU A 288 13.26 24.21 -4.64
CA GLU A 288 12.41 25.06 -5.49
C GLU A 288 10.96 25.17 -4.99
N THR A 289 10.54 24.34 -4.03
CA THR A 289 9.21 24.39 -3.41
C THR A 289 9.10 25.54 -2.40
N PRO A 290 8.33 26.62 -2.68
CA PRO A 290 8.36 27.83 -1.86
C PRO A 290 7.78 27.62 -0.46
N LYS A 291 6.63 26.95 -0.36
CA LYS A 291 5.95 26.65 0.90
C LYS A 291 5.89 25.14 1.09
N LYS A 292 6.82 24.62 1.87
CA LYS A 292 6.92 23.19 2.21
C LYS A 292 5.88 22.85 3.28
N SER A 293 5.08 21.82 3.04
CA SER A 293 4.18 21.27 4.05
C SER A 293 4.86 20.11 4.80
N VAL A 294 4.22 19.60 5.85
CA VAL A 294 4.64 18.36 6.53
C VAL A 294 4.90 17.25 5.50
N VAL A 295 4.00 17.06 4.54
CA VAL A 295 4.13 16.05 3.47
C VAL A 295 5.37 16.27 2.61
N THR A 296 5.74 17.52 2.31
CA THR A 296 6.95 17.84 1.54
C THR A 296 8.22 17.44 2.29
N TRP A 297 8.29 17.74 3.59
CA TRP A 297 9.41 17.36 4.44
C TRP A 297 9.48 15.85 4.65
N SER A 298 8.36 15.19 4.99
CA SER A 298 8.32 13.74 5.20
C SER A 298 8.75 12.99 3.93
N ALA A 299 8.35 13.46 2.74
CA ALA A 299 8.75 12.87 1.46
C ALA A 299 10.27 12.94 1.25
N MET A 300 10.91 14.09 1.54
CA MET A 300 12.35 14.25 1.41
C MET A 300 13.11 13.43 2.45
N ILE A 301 12.71 13.48 3.73
CA ILE A 301 13.32 12.73 4.84
C ILE A 301 13.28 11.22 4.56
N SER A 302 12.11 10.70 4.17
CA SER A 302 11.94 9.28 3.83
C SER A 302 12.70 8.89 2.56
N GLY A 303 12.78 9.81 1.60
CA GLY A 303 13.57 9.67 0.39
C GLY A 303 15.05 9.50 0.69
N LEU A 304 15.63 10.39 1.50
CA LEU A 304 17.03 10.33 1.95
C LEU A 304 17.31 9.04 2.73
N ALA A 305 16.44 8.70 3.70
CA ALA A 305 16.53 7.49 4.51
C ALA A 305 16.60 6.21 3.66
N SER A 306 15.71 6.09 2.67
CA SER A 306 15.66 4.92 1.78
C SER A 306 16.77 4.90 0.73
N ASN A 307 17.59 5.94 0.63
CA ASN A 307 18.74 6.00 -0.29
C ASN A 307 20.11 5.93 0.42
N GLY A 308 20.13 5.71 1.73
CA GLY A 308 21.35 5.61 2.54
C GLY A 308 21.89 6.96 3.05
N PHE A 309 21.19 8.06 2.79
CA PHE A 309 21.61 9.40 3.19
C PHE A 309 21.03 9.78 4.56
N GLY A 310 21.27 8.95 5.59
CA GLY A 310 20.57 9.12 6.87
C GLY A 310 20.95 10.37 7.66
N LYS A 311 22.20 10.83 7.56
CA LYS A 311 22.62 12.11 8.17
C LYS A 311 21.89 13.30 7.55
N ASP A 312 21.79 13.31 6.22
CA ASP A 312 21.05 14.35 5.49
C ASP A 312 19.55 14.32 5.84
N ALA A 313 18.98 13.12 6.06
CA ALA A 313 17.60 12.97 6.52
C ALA A 313 17.38 13.60 7.91
N ILE A 314 18.33 13.44 8.84
CA ILE A 314 18.30 14.08 10.16
C ILE A 314 18.42 15.61 10.01
N SER A 315 19.37 16.09 9.20
CA SER A 315 19.51 17.53 8.95
C SER A 315 18.24 18.15 8.36
N ALA A 316 17.56 17.44 7.46
CA ALA A 316 16.26 17.86 6.93
C ALA A 316 15.16 17.87 8.00
N PHE A 317 15.13 16.90 8.91
CA PHE A 317 14.20 16.90 10.05
C PHE A 317 14.43 18.09 10.99
N GLU A 318 15.67 18.42 11.29
CA GLU A 318 16.00 19.59 12.12
C GLU A 318 15.65 20.91 11.42
N GLU A 319 15.87 21.00 10.11
CA GLU A 319 15.48 22.18 9.31
C GLU A 319 13.96 22.35 9.23
N MET A 320 13.21 21.25 9.18
CA MET A 320 11.74 21.26 9.27
C MET A 320 11.27 21.92 10.58
N GLY A 321 11.89 21.56 11.71
CA GLY A 321 11.60 22.17 13.00
C GLY A 321 11.97 23.65 13.05
N ARG A 322 13.15 24.02 12.52
CA ARG A 322 13.57 25.44 12.39
C ARG A 322 12.64 26.27 11.50
N SER A 323 11.99 25.63 10.53
CA SER A 323 11.01 26.24 9.64
C SER A 323 9.61 26.35 10.25
N GLY A 324 9.42 25.92 11.50
CA GLY A 324 8.14 25.98 12.22
C GLY A 324 7.10 24.97 11.72
N VAL A 325 7.51 23.94 10.96
CA VAL A 325 6.61 22.88 10.49
C VAL A 325 6.66 21.72 11.47
N ALA A 326 5.56 21.41 12.15
CA ALA A 326 5.52 20.33 13.12
C ALA A 326 5.59 18.94 12.43
N PRO A 327 6.48 18.02 12.86
CA PRO A 327 6.50 16.64 12.40
C PRO A 327 5.26 15.86 12.81
N ASP A 328 4.88 14.92 11.95
CA ASP A 328 3.81 13.94 12.18
C ASP A 328 4.37 12.52 12.29
N GLU A 329 3.48 11.53 12.45
CA GLU A 329 3.83 10.11 12.53
C GLU A 329 4.64 9.65 11.29
N GLN A 330 4.30 10.11 10.09
CA GLN A 330 5.03 9.71 8.89
C GLN A 330 6.45 10.29 8.89
N THR A 331 6.61 11.52 9.37
CA THR A 331 7.91 12.18 9.50
C THR A 331 8.83 11.42 10.46
N PHE A 332 8.31 10.99 11.61
CA PHE A 332 9.07 10.20 12.57
C PHE A 332 9.41 8.80 12.05
N THR A 333 8.50 8.16 11.31
CA THR A 333 8.82 6.91 10.60
C THR A 333 10.01 7.10 9.65
N GLY A 334 10.05 8.22 8.93
CA GLY A 334 11.16 8.58 8.02
C GLY A 334 12.50 8.74 8.74
N VAL A 335 12.55 9.54 9.82
CA VAL A 335 13.80 9.79 10.57
C VAL A 335 14.29 8.56 11.32
N LEU A 336 13.40 7.76 11.91
CA LEU A 336 13.77 6.50 12.58
C LEU A 336 14.31 5.47 11.57
N SER A 337 13.73 5.39 10.37
CA SER A 337 14.27 4.58 9.28
C SER A 337 15.66 5.05 8.83
N ALA A 338 15.90 6.37 8.82
CA ALA A 338 17.21 6.94 8.52
C ALA A 338 18.27 6.50 9.53
N CYS A 339 17.94 6.59 10.82
CA CYS A 339 18.79 6.11 11.91
C CYS A 339 19.08 4.62 11.78
N SER A 340 18.04 3.82 11.52
CA SER A 340 18.14 2.37 11.34
C SER A 340 19.06 1.98 10.19
N HIS A 341 18.89 2.59 9.02
CA HIS A 341 19.70 2.27 7.85
C HIS A 341 21.13 2.81 7.90
N SER A 342 21.44 3.72 8.81
CA SER A 342 22.76 4.36 8.92
C SER A 342 23.50 4.02 10.22
N GLY A 343 22.94 3.13 11.04
CA GLY A 343 23.54 2.68 12.30
C GLY A 343 23.60 3.77 13.38
N LEU A 344 22.74 4.78 13.31
CA LEU A 344 22.69 5.89 14.27
C LEU A 344 21.81 5.49 15.46
N VAL A 345 22.27 4.53 16.25
CA VAL A 345 21.50 3.90 17.34
C VAL A 345 21.04 4.92 18.38
N ASP A 346 21.96 5.73 18.91
CA ASP A 346 21.65 6.72 19.94
C ASP A 346 20.66 7.77 19.46
N GLU A 347 20.85 8.29 18.23
CA GLU A 347 19.90 9.23 17.62
C GLU A 347 18.54 8.60 17.39
N GLY A 348 18.47 7.31 17.03
CA GLY A 348 17.21 6.59 16.86
C GLY A 348 16.39 6.53 18.16
N PHE A 349 17.04 6.20 19.29
CA PHE A 349 16.38 6.24 20.60
C PHE A 349 15.94 7.66 20.97
N LYS A 350 16.82 8.65 20.78
CA LYS A 350 16.51 10.06 21.04
C LYS A 350 15.30 10.54 20.24
N PHE A 351 15.22 10.25 18.94
CA PHE A 351 14.07 10.62 18.12
C PHE A 351 12.79 9.90 18.54
N PHE A 352 12.88 8.64 18.97
CA PHE A 352 11.74 7.90 19.49
C PHE A 352 11.21 8.53 20.79
N ASP A 353 12.10 8.97 21.68
CA ASP A 353 11.72 9.67 22.92
C ASP A 353 11.12 11.06 22.62
N ILE A 354 11.76 11.86 21.76
CA ILE A 354 11.24 13.16 21.31
C ILE A 354 9.83 13.00 20.73
N MET A 355 9.60 11.98 19.90
CA MET A 355 8.27 11.67 19.36
C MET A 355 7.23 11.43 20.46
N CYS A 356 7.57 10.61 21.45
CA CYS A 356 6.64 10.19 22.50
C CYS A 356 6.36 11.29 23.53
N TYR A 357 7.39 12.04 23.93
CA TYR A 357 7.32 12.92 25.08
C TYR A 357 7.18 14.40 24.70
N GLU A 358 7.89 14.87 23.68
CA GLU A 358 7.82 16.26 23.24
C GLU A 358 6.65 16.48 22.29
N TYR A 359 6.52 15.65 21.25
CA TYR A 359 5.44 15.76 20.27
C TYR A 359 4.17 15.00 20.66
N GLN A 360 4.22 14.20 21.73
CA GLN A 360 3.08 13.44 22.27
C GLN A 360 2.41 12.53 21.22
N LEU A 361 3.17 12.05 20.25
CA LEU A 361 2.70 11.13 19.22
C LEU A 361 2.78 9.71 19.78
N LYS A 362 1.70 8.95 19.59
CA LYS A 362 1.66 7.55 20.03
C LYS A 362 2.43 6.68 19.03
N PRO A 363 3.39 5.85 19.47
CA PRO A 363 4.04 4.88 18.60
C PRO A 363 3.03 3.96 17.91
N ASN A 364 3.14 3.85 16.59
CA ASN A 364 2.39 2.91 15.77
C ASN A 364 3.31 1.75 15.35
N VAL A 365 2.75 0.77 14.61
CA VAL A 365 3.49 -0.43 14.17
C VAL A 365 4.75 -0.10 13.35
N HIS A 366 4.75 1.00 12.58
CA HIS A 366 5.88 1.41 11.76
C HIS A 366 7.01 2.00 12.59
N HIS A 367 6.70 2.80 13.63
CA HIS A 367 7.70 3.32 14.56
C HIS A 367 8.43 2.18 15.28
N TYR A 368 7.67 1.21 15.84
CA TYR A 368 8.27 0.04 16.46
C TYR A 368 9.07 -0.81 15.48
N GLY A 369 8.58 -0.98 14.24
CA GLY A 369 9.34 -1.67 13.19
C GLY A 369 10.69 -1.03 12.90
N CYS A 370 10.78 0.30 12.87
CA CYS A 370 12.06 1.00 12.70
C CYS A 370 13.01 0.78 13.89
N MET A 371 12.48 0.80 15.12
CA MET A 371 13.29 0.55 16.34
C MET A 371 13.79 -0.89 16.41
N VAL A 372 12.95 -1.87 16.04
CA VAL A 372 13.34 -3.28 15.96
C VAL A 372 14.40 -3.50 14.88
N ASP A 373 14.28 -2.85 13.71
CA ASP A 373 15.31 -2.92 12.67
C ASP A 373 16.62 -2.28 13.16
N LEU A 374 16.55 -1.13 13.83
CA LEU A 374 17.71 -0.42 14.39
C LEU A 374 18.46 -1.29 15.42
N MET A 375 17.75 -1.78 16.44
CA MET A 375 18.30 -2.65 17.48
C MET A 375 18.82 -3.97 16.89
N GLY A 376 18.06 -4.55 15.96
CA GLY A 376 18.42 -5.80 15.30
C GLY A 376 19.74 -5.68 14.52
N ARG A 377 19.93 -4.62 13.74
CA ARG A 377 21.19 -4.36 13.04
C ARG A 377 22.34 -4.09 13.99
N ALA A 378 22.08 -3.42 15.11
CA ALA A 378 23.07 -3.15 16.16
C ALA A 378 23.44 -4.38 17.01
N GLY A 379 22.74 -5.52 16.84
CA GLY A 379 22.97 -6.74 17.64
C GLY A 379 22.28 -6.74 19.00
N LEU A 380 21.43 -5.76 19.29
CA LEU A 380 20.64 -5.64 20.53
C LEU A 380 19.37 -6.51 20.47
N LEU A 381 19.54 -7.79 20.12
CA LEU A 381 18.44 -8.69 19.77
C LEU A 381 17.47 -8.97 20.92
N ASP A 382 17.97 -9.17 22.13
CA ASP A 382 17.13 -9.41 23.31
C ASP A 382 16.29 -8.17 23.65
N GLN A 383 16.89 -6.98 23.60
CA GLN A 383 16.16 -5.72 23.80
C GLN A 383 15.09 -5.51 22.74
N ALA A 384 15.39 -5.83 21.47
CA ALA A 384 14.42 -5.78 20.39
C ALA A 384 13.25 -6.75 20.62
N TYR A 385 13.54 -7.96 21.10
CA TYR A 385 12.50 -8.94 21.44
C TYR A 385 11.64 -8.48 22.63
N GLU A 386 12.27 -7.94 23.68
CA GLU A 386 11.55 -7.40 24.85
C GLU A 386 10.66 -6.22 24.48
N LEU A 387 11.14 -5.29 23.64
CA LEU A 387 10.35 -4.18 23.11
C LEU A 387 9.05 -4.70 22.45
N VAL A 388 9.16 -5.75 21.62
CA VAL A 388 8.01 -6.31 20.89
C VAL A 388 7.02 -7.03 21.82
N VAL A 389 7.52 -7.79 22.79
CA VAL A 389 6.67 -8.66 23.64
C VAL A 389 6.08 -7.91 24.85
N LYS A 390 6.80 -6.94 25.42
CA LYS A 390 6.43 -6.28 26.67
C LYS A 390 5.96 -4.84 26.48
N ASP A 391 6.68 -4.05 25.69
CA ASP A 391 6.52 -2.59 25.68
C ASP A 391 5.64 -2.08 24.54
N MET A 392 5.52 -2.87 23.47
CA MET A 392 4.71 -2.52 22.31
C MET A 392 3.22 -2.46 22.65
N ARG A 393 2.61 -1.28 22.51
CA ARG A 393 1.19 -1.04 22.85
C ARG A 393 0.21 -1.35 21.72
N VAL A 394 0.72 -1.82 20.59
CA VAL A 394 -0.04 -2.22 19.41
C VAL A 394 0.36 -3.64 19.01
N ALA A 395 -0.53 -4.41 18.40
CA ALA A 395 -0.22 -5.79 18.06
C ALA A 395 0.93 -5.84 17.03
N PRO A 396 1.98 -6.64 17.26
CA PRO A 396 3.06 -6.79 16.30
C PRO A 396 2.56 -7.48 15.04
N ASP A 397 3.00 -6.97 13.89
CA ASP A 397 2.68 -7.55 12.59
C ASP A 397 3.79 -8.53 12.14
N ALA A 398 3.52 -9.23 11.04
CA ALA A 398 4.49 -10.17 10.49
C ALA A 398 5.77 -9.48 9.96
N THR A 399 5.75 -8.17 9.70
CA THR A 399 6.91 -7.41 9.23
C THR A 399 7.94 -7.25 10.35
N ILE A 400 7.50 -6.91 11.55
CA ILE A 400 8.36 -6.77 12.73
C ILE A 400 9.07 -8.08 13.06
N TRP A 401 8.32 -9.18 13.11
CA TRP A 401 8.89 -10.50 13.39
C TRP A 401 9.89 -10.93 12.32
N ARG A 402 9.61 -10.68 11.03
CA ARG A 402 10.60 -10.94 9.96
C ARG A 402 11.86 -10.11 10.07
N THR A 403 11.71 -8.85 10.48
CA THR A 403 12.84 -7.94 10.69
C THR A 403 13.76 -8.50 11.79
N LEU A 404 13.17 -8.91 12.92
CA LEU A 404 13.92 -9.53 14.01
C LEU A 404 14.52 -10.89 13.62
N LEU A 405 13.81 -11.73 12.87
CA LEU A 405 14.35 -12.98 12.33
C LEU A 405 15.54 -12.73 11.40
N GLY A 406 15.49 -11.66 10.60
CA GLY A 406 16.56 -11.24 9.72
C GLY A 406 17.81 -10.86 10.49
N ALA A 407 17.63 -10.13 11.59
CA ALA A 407 18.69 -9.76 12.51
C ALA A 407 19.26 -10.98 13.25
N CYS A 408 18.42 -11.93 13.70
CA CYS A 408 18.87 -13.18 14.31
C CYS A 408 19.79 -13.97 13.37
N ARG A 409 19.47 -14.01 12.06
CA ARG A 409 20.36 -14.63 11.07
C ARG A 409 21.70 -13.91 10.97
N ILE A 410 21.68 -12.58 10.90
CA ILE A 410 22.91 -11.77 10.73
C ILE A 410 23.87 -11.99 11.91
N HIS A 411 23.35 -12.09 13.13
CA HIS A 411 24.14 -12.25 14.35
C HIS A 411 24.23 -13.70 14.85
N GLY A 412 23.72 -14.68 14.11
CA GLY A 412 23.79 -16.10 14.48
C GLY A 412 22.99 -16.50 15.73
N HIS A 413 21.95 -15.74 16.11
CA HIS A 413 21.17 -15.97 17.32
C HIS A 413 20.01 -16.96 17.10
N ILE A 414 20.34 -18.25 17.01
CA ILE A 414 19.41 -19.33 16.60
C ILE A 414 18.18 -19.44 17.51
N ASP A 415 18.38 -19.48 18.83
CA ASP A 415 17.30 -19.73 19.80
C ASP A 415 16.19 -18.68 19.73
N LEU A 416 16.58 -17.42 19.51
CA LEU A 416 15.64 -16.33 19.31
C LEU A 416 14.95 -16.44 17.94
N GLY A 417 15.69 -16.81 16.90
CA GLY A 417 15.13 -17.08 15.57
C GLY A 417 14.02 -18.13 15.60
N GLU A 418 14.19 -19.23 16.34
CA GLU A 418 13.15 -20.25 16.53
C GLU A 418 11.91 -19.69 17.24
N ARG A 419 12.10 -18.91 18.31
CA ARG A 419 10.99 -18.24 19.02
C ARG A 419 10.21 -17.29 18.11
N VAL A 420 10.92 -16.48 17.32
CA VAL A 420 10.32 -15.52 16.38
C VAL A 420 9.49 -16.22 15.30
N ILE A 421 9.91 -17.39 14.83
CA ILE A 421 9.16 -18.16 13.84
C ILE A 421 7.85 -18.71 14.40
N ASN A 422 7.83 -19.12 15.67
CA ASN A 422 6.59 -19.55 16.31
C ASN A 422 5.55 -18.42 16.30
N HIS A 423 5.95 -17.17 16.56
CA HIS A 423 5.07 -16.00 16.44
C HIS A 423 4.55 -15.80 14.99
N LEU A 424 5.41 -15.95 13.97
CA LEU A 424 4.98 -15.89 12.56
C LEU A 424 3.98 -17.00 12.21
N ILE A 425 4.13 -18.17 12.84
CA ILE A 425 3.22 -19.31 12.65
C ILE A 425 1.85 -19.02 13.26
N GLU A 426 1.82 -18.51 14.49
CA GLU A 426 0.60 -18.13 15.19
C GLU A 426 -0.18 -17.04 14.45
N LEU A 427 0.51 -16.08 13.83
CA LEU A 427 -0.09 -15.05 12.99
C LEU A 427 -0.64 -15.57 11.65
N LYS A 428 -0.42 -16.86 11.32
CA LYS A 428 -0.74 -17.47 10.01
C LYS A 428 -0.18 -16.66 8.84
N ALA A 429 0.96 -16.01 9.06
CA ALA A 429 1.52 -15.06 8.13
C ALA A 429 2.70 -15.66 7.35
N GLN A 430 2.88 -16.98 7.34
CA GLN A 430 4.09 -17.60 6.81
C GLN A 430 4.20 -17.40 5.29
N GLN A 431 5.36 -16.90 4.86
CA GLN A 431 5.74 -16.83 3.45
C GLN A 431 6.98 -17.68 3.20
N ALA A 432 7.23 -18.03 1.94
CA ALA A 432 8.42 -18.80 1.57
C ALA A 432 9.72 -18.17 2.07
N GLY A 433 9.79 -16.84 2.11
CA GLY A 433 10.95 -16.10 2.62
C GLY A 433 11.26 -16.36 4.09
N ASP A 434 10.26 -16.65 4.92
CA ASP A 434 10.42 -16.86 6.37
C ASP A 434 11.18 -18.16 6.65
N TYR A 435 10.81 -19.22 5.91
CA TYR A 435 11.48 -20.52 5.98
C TYR A 435 12.87 -20.48 5.35
N VAL A 436 13.05 -19.75 4.24
CA VAL A 436 14.38 -19.55 3.63
C VAL A 436 15.31 -18.85 4.61
N LEU A 437 14.80 -17.87 5.37
CA LEU A 437 15.60 -17.17 6.36
C LEU A 437 16.04 -18.10 7.49
N LEU A 438 15.15 -18.97 7.97
CA LEU A 438 15.49 -20.01 8.96
C LEU A 438 16.51 -21.03 8.43
N LEU A 439 16.30 -21.53 7.22
CA LEU A 439 17.24 -22.43 6.54
C LEU A 439 18.63 -21.83 6.48
N ASN A 440 18.71 -20.55 6.12
CA ASN A 440 19.96 -19.82 6.04
C ASN A 440 20.61 -19.62 7.42
N THR A 441 19.82 -19.44 8.49
CA THR A 441 20.34 -19.37 9.87
C THR A 441 20.94 -20.70 10.30
N TYR A 442 20.28 -21.84 10.05
CA TYR A 442 20.84 -23.16 10.38
C TYR A 442 22.04 -23.53 9.51
N ALA A 443 21.99 -23.20 8.21
CA ALA A 443 23.12 -23.44 7.31
C ALA A 443 24.36 -22.62 7.72
N ALA A 444 24.18 -21.40 8.21
CA ALA A 444 25.28 -20.56 8.69
C ALA A 444 26.02 -21.12 9.92
N VAL A 445 25.38 -22.02 10.68
CA VAL A 445 25.98 -22.73 11.82
C VAL A 445 26.22 -24.22 11.54
N GLU A 446 26.12 -24.62 10.27
CA GLU A 446 26.35 -25.99 9.79
C GLU A 446 25.43 -27.06 10.42
N ASP A 447 24.25 -26.68 10.91
CA ASP A 447 23.22 -27.61 11.39
C ASP A 447 22.39 -28.17 10.23
N TRP A 448 23.00 -29.06 9.45
CA TRP A 448 22.38 -29.68 8.27
C TRP A 448 21.18 -30.56 8.61
N GLY A 449 21.08 -31.05 9.84
CA GLY A 449 19.93 -31.81 10.34
C GLY A 449 18.67 -30.94 10.33
N LYS A 450 18.72 -29.78 10.99
CA LYS A 450 17.61 -28.83 10.99
C LYS A 450 17.33 -28.24 9.62
N VAL A 451 18.35 -28.03 8.77
CA VAL A 451 18.16 -27.63 7.36
C VAL A 451 17.28 -28.66 6.62
N ALA A 452 17.56 -29.96 6.78
CA ALA A 452 16.77 -31.01 6.15
C ALA A 452 15.32 -31.04 6.65
N GLU A 453 15.10 -30.85 7.95
CA GLU A 453 13.76 -30.78 8.56
C GLU A 453 12.92 -29.63 7.99
N VAL A 454 13.50 -28.42 7.90
CA VAL A 454 12.78 -27.26 7.36
C VAL A 454 12.50 -27.44 5.86
N ARG A 455 13.42 -28.02 5.07
CA ARG A 455 13.16 -28.35 3.66
C ARG A 455 12.01 -29.34 3.50
N LYS A 456 11.94 -30.36 4.36
CA LYS A 456 10.84 -31.33 4.40
C LYS A 456 9.51 -30.61 4.70
N LEU A 457 9.49 -29.74 5.70
CA LEU A 457 8.31 -28.96 6.07
C LEU A 457 7.83 -28.04 4.92
N MET A 458 8.76 -27.38 4.22
CA MET A 458 8.43 -26.56 3.05
C MET A 458 7.78 -27.40 1.95
N LYS A 459 8.29 -28.61 1.69
CA LYS A 459 7.74 -29.55 0.71
C LYS A 459 6.33 -30.01 1.10
N GLU A 460 6.12 -30.41 2.36
CA GLU A 460 4.82 -30.85 2.88
C GLU A 460 3.76 -29.75 2.82
N LYS A 461 4.16 -28.48 3.03
CA LYS A 461 3.28 -27.32 2.95
C LYS A 461 3.13 -26.74 1.54
N GLY A 462 3.79 -27.32 0.52
CA GLY A 462 3.73 -26.84 -0.87
C GLY A 462 4.33 -25.44 -1.06
N ILE A 463 5.31 -25.06 -0.24
CA ILE A 463 5.90 -23.72 -0.26
C ILE A 463 6.92 -23.62 -1.39
N GLN A 464 6.67 -22.72 -2.34
CA GLN A 464 7.59 -22.43 -3.45
C GLN A 464 8.40 -21.16 -3.17
N THR A 465 9.70 -21.20 -3.43
CA THR A 465 10.59 -20.04 -3.31
C THR A 465 10.64 -19.25 -4.61
N THR A 466 10.66 -17.93 -4.51
CA THR A 466 10.90 -17.06 -5.67
C THR A 466 12.40 -16.96 -5.91
N PRO A 467 12.90 -17.23 -7.13
CA PRO A 467 14.31 -17.06 -7.43
C PRO A 467 14.73 -15.59 -7.29
N GLY A 468 15.98 -15.38 -6.87
CA GLY A 468 16.59 -14.05 -6.89
C GLY A 468 16.77 -13.58 -8.32
N CYS A 469 16.20 -12.43 -8.63
CA CYS A 469 16.26 -11.82 -9.95
C CYS A 469 16.67 -10.35 -9.84
N THR A 470 17.49 -9.92 -10.79
CA THR A 470 17.87 -8.52 -10.98
C THR A 470 17.34 -8.04 -12.32
N THR A 471 16.73 -6.86 -12.34
CA THR A 471 16.16 -6.26 -13.55
C THR A 471 16.90 -4.99 -13.94
N VAL A 472 16.99 -4.76 -15.25
CA VAL A 472 17.53 -3.55 -15.86
C VAL A 472 16.48 -2.98 -16.81
N GLU A 473 16.10 -1.72 -16.62
CA GLU A 473 15.23 -1.02 -17.57
C GLU A 473 16.09 -0.30 -18.61
N LEU A 474 15.84 -0.57 -19.89
CA LEU A 474 16.47 0.11 -21.01
C LEU A 474 15.39 0.54 -22.01
N ASN A 475 15.22 1.85 -22.21
CA ASN A 475 14.26 2.42 -23.16
C ASN A 475 12.81 1.88 -23.01
N GLY A 476 12.37 1.62 -21.77
CA GLY A 476 11.03 1.07 -21.46
C GLY A 476 10.90 -0.46 -21.54
N GLU A 477 11.94 -1.16 -21.99
CA GLU A 477 12.06 -2.61 -21.94
C GLU A 477 12.71 -3.05 -20.62
N ILE A 478 12.19 -4.14 -20.02
CA ILE A 478 12.75 -4.69 -18.78
C ILE A 478 13.48 -5.97 -19.14
N HIS A 479 14.78 -6.00 -18.88
CA HIS A 479 15.62 -7.19 -18.99
C HIS A 479 15.75 -7.82 -17.61
N GLU A 480 15.40 -9.10 -17.50
CA GLU A 480 15.43 -9.85 -16.25
C GLU A 480 16.59 -10.86 -16.28
N PHE A 481 17.33 -10.93 -15.16
CA PHE A 481 18.45 -11.85 -14.99
C PHE A 481 18.24 -12.67 -13.72
N ILE A 482 18.43 -13.99 -13.82
CA ILE A 482 18.53 -14.91 -12.69
C ILE A 482 19.97 -15.40 -12.53
N ALA A 483 20.30 -16.05 -11.42
CA ALA A 483 21.63 -16.64 -11.26
C ALA A 483 21.88 -17.70 -12.34
N ALA A 484 23.07 -17.67 -12.96
CA ALA A 484 23.46 -18.53 -14.07
C ALA A 484 22.48 -18.51 -15.27
N ASP A 485 21.86 -17.36 -15.54
CA ASP A 485 20.86 -17.22 -16.60
C ASP A 485 21.38 -17.63 -17.99
N ALA A 486 20.60 -18.47 -18.66
CA ALA A 486 20.87 -18.94 -20.01
C ALA A 486 19.84 -18.47 -21.05
N SER A 487 18.81 -17.74 -20.62
CA SER A 487 17.65 -17.37 -21.45
C SER A 487 17.85 -16.09 -22.26
N HIS A 488 18.77 -15.21 -21.85
CA HIS A 488 18.95 -13.93 -22.50
C HIS A 488 19.56 -14.06 -23.92
N PRO A 489 19.02 -13.38 -24.95
CA PRO A 489 19.51 -13.49 -26.34
C PRO A 489 20.99 -13.16 -26.52
N ARG A 490 21.52 -12.24 -25.71
CA ARG A 490 22.93 -11.80 -25.72
C ARG A 490 23.82 -12.50 -24.68
N LYS A 491 23.46 -13.71 -24.25
CA LYS A 491 24.16 -14.45 -23.18
C LYS A 491 25.69 -14.48 -23.38
N ALA A 492 26.15 -14.86 -24.57
CA ALA A 492 27.59 -15.01 -24.83
C ALA A 492 28.38 -13.72 -24.54
N GLU A 493 27.90 -12.58 -25.06
CA GLU A 493 28.51 -11.26 -24.82
C GLU A 493 28.50 -10.87 -23.34
N ILE A 494 27.39 -11.16 -22.64
CA ILE A 494 27.24 -10.81 -21.22
C ILE A 494 28.24 -11.61 -20.37
N TYR A 495 28.39 -12.90 -20.63
CA TYR A 495 29.32 -13.77 -19.90
C TYR A 495 30.77 -13.38 -20.18
N GLU A 496 31.13 -13.14 -21.45
CA GLU A 496 32.48 -12.67 -21.81
C GLU A 496 32.80 -11.33 -21.13
N LYS A 497 31.87 -10.38 -21.14
CA LYS A 497 32.04 -9.11 -20.44
C LYS A 497 32.16 -9.29 -18.93
N LEU A 498 31.38 -10.19 -18.33
CA LEU A 498 31.46 -10.46 -16.90
C LEU A 498 32.81 -11.08 -16.52
N ASP A 499 33.37 -11.96 -17.35
CA ASP A 499 34.71 -12.52 -17.15
C ASP A 499 35.81 -11.44 -17.23
N GLU A 500 35.70 -10.51 -18.19
CA GLU A 500 36.58 -9.33 -18.27
C GLU A 500 36.47 -8.48 -17.00
N ILE A 501 35.24 -8.19 -16.54
CA ILE A 501 35.02 -7.44 -15.30
C ILE A 501 35.67 -8.16 -14.12
N ASN A 502 35.41 -9.45 -13.94
CA ASN A 502 35.97 -10.23 -12.84
C ASN A 502 37.50 -10.18 -12.81
N LYS A 503 38.17 -10.25 -13.97
CA LYS A 503 39.64 -10.10 -14.06
C LYS A 503 40.09 -8.72 -13.59
N HIS A 504 39.47 -7.65 -14.08
CA HIS A 504 39.81 -6.29 -13.67
C HIS A 504 39.59 -6.05 -12.17
N LEU A 505 38.48 -6.55 -11.61
CA LEU A 505 38.20 -6.37 -10.19
C LEU A 505 39.15 -7.18 -9.30
N ARG A 506 39.52 -8.41 -9.69
CA ARG A 506 40.52 -9.20 -8.96
C ARG A 506 41.88 -8.50 -8.90
N ILE A 507 42.31 -7.86 -9.99
CA ILE A 507 43.53 -7.01 -10.01
C ILE A 507 43.40 -5.83 -9.05
N ALA A 508 42.19 -5.24 -8.95
CA ALA A 508 41.89 -4.15 -8.02
C ALA A 508 41.66 -4.60 -6.56
N GLY A 509 41.87 -5.89 -6.24
CA GLY A 509 41.79 -6.42 -4.87
C GLY A 509 40.41 -6.97 -4.45
N TYR A 510 39.48 -7.15 -5.39
CA TYR A 510 38.22 -7.85 -5.09
C TYR A 510 38.45 -9.35 -4.87
N VAL A 511 37.99 -9.86 -3.73
CA VAL A 511 38.01 -11.28 -3.37
C VAL A 511 36.56 -11.75 -3.14
N PRO A 512 36.10 -12.83 -3.81
CA PRO A 512 34.77 -13.38 -3.59
C PRO A 512 34.54 -13.77 -2.13
N ASN A 513 33.40 -13.37 -1.55
CA ASN A 513 33.07 -13.72 -0.17
C ASN A 513 32.29 -15.05 -0.12
N VAL A 514 33.01 -16.17 0.00
CA VAL A 514 32.45 -17.54 0.01
C VAL A 514 31.43 -17.80 1.12
N SER A 515 31.45 -17.04 2.23
CA SER A 515 30.43 -17.17 3.30
C SER A 515 29.04 -16.67 2.86
N SER A 516 28.97 -15.93 1.74
CA SER A 516 27.70 -15.53 1.13
C SER A 516 26.98 -16.68 0.43
N GLU A 517 27.67 -17.80 0.17
CA GLU A 517 27.10 -19.02 -0.40
C GLU A 517 26.88 -20.07 0.70
N LEU A 518 25.61 -20.32 1.00
CA LEU A 518 25.15 -21.16 2.11
C LEU A 518 24.80 -22.59 1.68
N HIS A 519 24.92 -22.91 0.38
CA HIS A 519 24.79 -24.29 -0.09
C HIS A 519 25.99 -25.14 0.35
N ASP A 520 25.73 -26.43 0.57
CA ASP A 520 26.73 -27.43 0.91
C ASP A 520 27.59 -27.75 -0.32
N LEU A 521 28.60 -26.92 -0.54
CA LEU A 521 29.57 -26.97 -1.63
C LEU A 521 30.97 -26.77 -1.05
N ASP A 522 31.98 -27.28 -1.75
CA ASP A 522 33.37 -26.96 -1.46
C ASP A 522 33.69 -25.48 -1.78
N SER A 523 34.84 -25.00 -1.33
CA SER A 523 35.22 -23.59 -1.51
C SER A 523 35.26 -23.16 -2.98
N GLU A 524 35.74 -24.03 -3.87
CA GLU A 524 35.78 -23.78 -5.32
C GLU A 524 34.38 -23.72 -5.93
N GLY A 525 33.49 -24.65 -5.55
CA GLY A 525 32.08 -24.64 -5.97
C GLY A 525 31.34 -23.38 -5.50
N LYS A 526 31.61 -22.92 -4.27
CA LYS A 526 31.04 -21.66 -3.74
C LYS A 526 31.50 -20.45 -4.54
N GLU A 527 32.79 -20.34 -4.85
CA GLU A 527 33.30 -19.25 -5.69
C GLU A 527 32.65 -19.25 -7.09
N CYS A 528 32.50 -20.43 -7.70
CA CYS A 528 31.87 -20.57 -9.01
C CYS A 528 30.40 -20.14 -9.00
N ALA A 529 29.65 -20.49 -7.96
CA ALA A 529 28.25 -20.07 -7.81
C ALA A 529 28.13 -18.53 -7.68
N LEU A 530 29.00 -17.92 -6.87
CA LEU A 530 29.04 -16.46 -6.66
C LEU A 530 29.40 -15.68 -7.93
N ALA A 531 30.18 -16.27 -8.83
CA ALA A 531 30.64 -15.59 -10.05
C ALA A 531 29.49 -15.15 -10.96
N TYR A 532 28.39 -15.91 -11.00
CA TYR A 532 27.29 -15.72 -11.96
C TYR A 532 25.96 -15.34 -11.29
N HIS A 533 26.04 -14.59 -10.19
CA HIS A 533 24.85 -13.98 -9.58
C HIS A 533 24.15 -13.01 -10.54
N SER A 534 22.82 -12.92 -10.40
CA SER A 534 21.97 -12.07 -11.25
C SER A 534 22.41 -10.62 -11.30
N GLU A 535 22.92 -10.07 -10.20
CA GLU A 535 23.38 -8.69 -10.07
C GLU A 535 24.60 -8.45 -10.96
N LYS A 536 25.54 -9.40 -10.98
CA LYS A 536 26.77 -9.32 -11.77
C LYS A 536 26.47 -9.44 -13.26
N LEU A 537 25.58 -10.36 -13.64
CA LEU A 537 25.07 -10.47 -15.02
C LEU A 537 24.39 -9.18 -15.48
N ALA A 538 23.54 -8.61 -14.62
CA ALA A 538 22.86 -7.35 -14.91
C ALA A 538 23.83 -6.17 -15.05
N ILE A 539 24.88 -6.09 -14.23
CA ILE A 539 25.96 -5.08 -14.36
C ILE A 539 26.68 -5.24 -15.70
N ALA A 540 27.07 -6.47 -16.06
CA ALA A 540 27.76 -6.75 -17.32
C ALA A 540 26.90 -6.36 -18.53
N PHE A 541 25.62 -6.74 -18.53
CA PHE A 541 24.67 -6.31 -19.56
C PHE A 541 24.53 -4.78 -19.60
N ALA A 542 24.31 -4.13 -18.46
CA ALA A 542 24.13 -2.69 -18.38
C ALA A 542 25.37 -1.95 -18.91
N LEU A 543 26.57 -2.43 -18.61
CA LEU A 543 27.82 -1.85 -19.12
C LEU A 543 27.94 -1.96 -20.65
N LEU A 544 27.43 -3.04 -21.26
CA LEU A 544 27.44 -3.22 -22.71
C LEU A 544 26.48 -2.27 -23.44
N VAL A 545 25.35 -1.91 -22.82
CA VAL A 545 24.26 -1.19 -23.48
C VAL A 545 24.14 0.28 -23.10
N THR A 546 24.80 0.72 -22.02
CA THR A 546 24.71 2.11 -21.55
C THR A 546 25.95 2.93 -21.94
N PRO A 547 25.79 4.16 -22.46
CA PRO A 547 26.92 5.02 -22.88
C PRO A 547 27.88 5.33 -21.74
N GLN A 548 29.15 5.61 -22.04
CA GLN A 548 30.14 6.07 -21.05
C GLN A 548 29.59 7.28 -20.26
N HIS A 549 29.84 7.33 -18.95
CA HIS A 549 29.23 8.21 -17.92
C HIS A 549 27.73 8.08 -17.52
N ARG A 550 26.80 7.46 -18.27
CA ARG A 550 25.38 7.29 -17.83
C ARG A 550 25.22 6.38 -16.58
N PRO A 551 24.58 6.78 -15.47
CA PRO A 551 24.46 5.90 -14.30
C PRO A 551 23.78 4.55 -14.62
N ILE A 552 24.31 3.45 -14.08
CA ILE A 552 23.70 2.11 -14.18
C ILE A 552 22.65 1.99 -13.09
N ARG A 553 21.41 1.60 -13.44
CA ARG A 553 20.30 1.42 -12.49
C ARG A 553 19.80 -0.01 -12.53
N LEU A 554 19.78 -0.66 -11.38
CA LEU A 554 19.40 -2.06 -11.22
C LEU A 554 18.33 -2.18 -10.14
N ALA A 555 17.39 -3.11 -10.32
CA ALA A 555 16.41 -3.44 -9.28
C ALA A 555 16.42 -4.95 -8.96
N LYS A 556 16.74 -5.27 -7.70
CA LYS A 556 16.78 -6.62 -7.15
C LYS A 556 15.47 -6.91 -6.41
N ASN A 557 14.87 -8.06 -6.72
CA ASN A 557 13.63 -8.51 -6.08
C ASN A 557 13.84 -9.09 -4.67
N LEU A 558 15.08 -9.25 -4.23
CA LEU A 558 15.55 -9.71 -2.92
C LEU A 558 16.51 -8.67 -2.32
N ARG A 559 16.99 -8.92 -1.09
CA ARG A 559 18.14 -8.20 -0.56
C ARG A 559 19.39 -8.62 -1.36
N VAL A 560 20.24 -7.67 -1.73
CA VAL A 560 21.55 -7.95 -2.35
C VAL A 560 22.39 -8.78 -1.38
N CYS A 561 23.29 -9.66 -1.84
CA CYS A 561 24.20 -10.40 -0.96
C CYS A 561 25.51 -9.61 -0.70
N VAL A 562 26.26 -10.00 0.34
CA VAL A 562 27.51 -9.31 0.75
C VAL A 562 28.52 -9.29 -0.39
N ASP A 563 28.67 -10.43 -1.09
CA ASP A 563 29.56 -10.53 -2.24
C ASP A 563 29.17 -9.60 -3.39
N CYS A 564 27.90 -9.60 -3.83
CA CYS A 564 27.42 -8.72 -4.90
C CYS A 564 27.54 -7.23 -4.54
N HIS A 565 27.33 -6.88 -3.27
CA HIS A 565 27.52 -5.51 -2.79
C HIS A 565 29.00 -5.10 -2.90
N ASN A 566 29.92 -5.94 -2.43
CA ASN A 566 31.36 -5.69 -2.52
C ASN A 566 31.85 -5.64 -3.97
N PHE A 567 31.37 -6.55 -4.82
CA PHE A 567 31.64 -6.55 -6.26
C PHE A 567 31.22 -5.21 -6.88
N THR A 568 29.99 -4.76 -6.61
CA THR A 568 29.46 -3.50 -7.18
C THR A 568 30.23 -2.29 -6.68
N LYS A 569 30.64 -2.30 -5.41
CA LYS A 569 31.49 -1.27 -4.80
C LYS A 569 32.83 -1.14 -5.52
N VAL A 570 33.58 -2.24 -5.67
CA VAL A 570 34.87 -2.22 -6.39
C VAL A 570 34.68 -1.88 -7.87
N PHE A 571 33.64 -2.41 -8.50
CA PHE A 571 33.27 -2.09 -9.87
C PHE A 571 33.07 -0.59 -10.09
N SER A 572 32.34 0.09 -9.21
CA SER A 572 32.07 1.52 -9.34
C SER A 572 33.34 2.37 -9.36
N GLY A 573 34.37 1.94 -8.62
CA GLY A 573 35.67 2.59 -8.56
C GLY A 573 36.54 2.31 -9.79
N VAL A 574 36.65 1.04 -10.19
CA VAL A 574 37.47 0.62 -11.36
C VAL A 574 36.94 1.17 -12.67
N TYR A 575 35.61 1.19 -12.85
CA TYR A 575 34.98 1.63 -14.09
C TYR A 575 34.52 3.10 -14.04
N HIS A 576 34.81 3.83 -12.96
CA HIS A 576 34.37 5.22 -12.73
C HIS A 576 32.89 5.43 -13.07
N ARG A 577 32.04 4.55 -12.53
CA ARG A 577 30.63 4.43 -12.90
C ARG A 577 29.75 4.50 -11.67
N LEU A 578 28.82 5.46 -11.65
CA LEU A 578 27.74 5.47 -10.65
C LEU A 578 26.83 4.27 -10.91
N VAL A 579 26.71 3.38 -9.93
CA VAL A 579 25.76 2.26 -9.95
C VAL A 579 24.75 2.45 -8.84
N ILE A 580 23.47 2.45 -9.19
CA ILE A 580 22.35 2.59 -8.28
C ILE A 580 21.62 1.26 -8.26
N VAL A 581 21.64 0.58 -7.11
CA VAL A 581 20.96 -0.71 -6.93
C VAL A 581 19.83 -0.55 -5.93
N ARG A 582 18.60 -0.77 -6.40
CA ARG A 582 17.42 -0.88 -5.54
C ARG A 582 17.27 -2.31 -5.08
N ASP A 583 17.26 -2.57 -3.77
CA ASP A 583 16.82 -3.83 -3.20
C ASP A 583 15.36 -3.74 -2.70
N ARG A 584 14.88 -4.75 -1.96
CA ARG A 584 13.51 -4.74 -1.42
C ARG A 584 13.20 -3.54 -0.53
N THR A 585 14.18 -3.04 0.21
CA THR A 585 13.97 -2.10 1.31
C THR A 585 14.56 -0.73 1.04
N ARG A 586 15.59 -0.62 0.19
CA ARG A 586 16.33 0.64 -0.03
C ARG A 586 17.12 0.68 -1.34
N PHE A 587 17.79 1.80 -1.57
CA PHE A 587 18.79 2.00 -2.60
C PHE A 587 20.20 1.98 -2.02
N HIS A 588 21.12 1.51 -2.84
CA HIS A 588 22.56 1.56 -2.65
C HIS A 588 23.15 2.37 -3.80
N HIS A 589 23.85 3.46 -3.47
CA HIS A 589 24.53 4.30 -4.46
C HIS A 589 26.03 4.01 -4.38
N PHE A 590 26.55 3.31 -5.38
CA PHE A 590 27.95 2.94 -5.46
C PHE A 590 28.71 3.94 -6.33
N LYS A 591 29.70 4.60 -5.74
CA LYS A 591 30.56 5.59 -6.40
C LYS A 591 31.94 5.53 -5.78
N GLU A 592 32.98 5.49 -6.62
CA GLU A 592 34.39 5.64 -6.18
C GLU A 592 34.78 4.70 -5.02
N PHE A 593 34.48 3.41 -5.15
CA PHE A 593 34.75 2.39 -4.11
C PHE A 593 33.95 2.54 -2.81
N GLN A 594 32.93 3.40 -2.79
CA GLN A 594 32.05 3.61 -1.64
C GLN A 594 30.61 3.27 -1.99
N CYS A 595 29.81 3.00 -0.95
CA CYS A 595 28.36 2.85 -1.06
C CYS A 595 27.69 3.81 -0.08
N SER A 596 26.54 4.40 -0.46
CA SER A 596 25.78 5.30 0.42
C SER A 596 25.37 4.67 1.76
N CYS A 597 25.32 3.33 1.87
CA CYS A 597 25.03 2.66 3.14
C CYS A 597 26.23 2.57 4.10
N ASN A 598 27.43 3.01 3.70
CA ASN A 598 28.67 2.87 4.48
C ASN A 598 28.94 1.43 4.98
N ASP A 599 28.62 0.43 4.16
CA ASP A 599 28.67 -1.00 4.50
C ASP A 599 27.80 -1.41 5.72
N TYR A 600 26.96 -0.50 6.23
CA TYR A 600 26.01 -0.76 7.32
C TYR A 600 24.64 -1.10 6.74
N TRP A 601 24.43 -2.38 6.41
CA TRP A 601 23.34 -2.68 5.50
C TRP A 601 22.60 -3.97 5.74
#